data_AF-A0A382CYL0-F1
#
_entry.id   AF-A0A382CYL0-F1
#
_cell.length_a   1.000
_cell.length_b   1.000
_cell.length_c   1.000
_cell.angle_alpha   90.00
_cell.angle_beta   90.00
_cell.angle_gamma   90.00
#
_symmetry.space_group_name_H-M   'P 1'
#
loop_
_entity.id
_entity.type
_entity.pdbx_description
1 polymer ?
#
loop_
_entity_poly.entity_id
_entity_poly.type
_entity_poly.pdbx_seq_one_letter_code
_entity_poly.pdbx_strand_id
1 'polypeptide(L)'
;MVRQRRSGPLLAWCLYDWANSAFTTLVVTFLYSAYFSENFAPDPGRGTALWSRGIMVSALIIAGLAPIAGALADRGNRRHYLIGCSLVCVAATIALAFIRPDSSYAVVTALGVFV
;
A
#
# COMPACT_ATOMS: atom_id res chain seq x y z
N MET A 1 17.76 38.33 -9.32
CA MET A 1 18.55 37.49 -8.39
C MET A 1 17.85 36.15 -8.21
N VAL A 2 18.24 35.10 -8.95
CA VAL A 2 17.69 33.74 -8.77
C VAL A 2 18.66 32.98 -7.86
N ARG A 3 18.37 32.96 -6.55
CA ARG A 3 19.20 32.26 -5.56
C ARG A 3 18.42 31.09 -4.96
N GLN A 4 19.14 29.96 -4.88
CA GLN A 4 18.85 28.70 -4.18
C GLN A 4 18.19 27.57 -4.98
N ARG A 5 18.95 26.96 -5.92
CA ARG A 5 18.82 25.53 -6.20
C ARG A 5 19.44 24.74 -5.03
N ARG A 6 18.68 24.46 -3.98
CA ARG A 6 19.02 23.33 -3.12
C ARG A 6 18.54 22.08 -3.86
N SER A 7 19.46 21.40 -4.56
CA SER A 7 19.16 20.19 -5.34
C SER A 7 18.80 18.98 -4.46
N GLY A 8 19.28 18.94 -3.21
CA GLY A 8 19.05 17.83 -2.28
C GLY A 8 17.56 17.53 -2.01
N PRO A 9 16.75 18.51 -1.55
CA PRO A 9 15.32 18.29 -1.34
C PRO A 9 14.55 17.89 -2.61
N LEU A 10 14.96 18.41 -3.77
CA LEU A 10 14.33 18.11 -5.05
C LEU A 10 14.60 16.66 -5.47
N LEU A 11 15.86 16.22 -5.34
CA LEU A 11 16.26 14.84 -5.60
C LEU A 11 15.57 13.86 -4.64
N ALA A 12 15.49 14.21 -3.36
CA ALA A 12 14.78 13.40 -2.36
C ALA A 12 13.29 13.25 -2.70
N TRP A 13 12.65 14.33 -3.16
CA TRP A 13 11.27 14.28 -3.63
C TRP A 13 11.11 13.42 -4.89
N CYS A 14 11.99 13.57 -5.88
CA CYS A 14 11.94 12.74 -7.10
C CYS A 14 12.13 11.25 -6.79
N LEU A 15 13.08 10.91 -5.91
CA LEU A 15 13.31 9.52 -5.50
C LEU A 15 12.13 8.95 -4.72
N TYR A 16 11.53 9.75 -3.82
CA TYR A 16 10.35 9.36 -3.07
C TYR A 16 9.16 9.07 -4.00
N ASP A 17 8.88 9.98 -4.94
CA ASP A 17 7.78 9.84 -5.89
C ASP A 17 7.97 8.65 -6.84
N TRP A 18 9.21 8.44 -7.32
CA TRP A 18 9.57 7.29 -8.15
C TRP A 18 9.36 5.97 -7.40
N ALA A 19 9.86 5.86 -6.17
CA ALA A 19 9.72 4.65 -5.36
C ALA A 19 8.26 4.36 -5.02
N ASN A 20 7.49 5.37 -4.61
CA ASN A 20 6.08 5.21 -4.25
C ASN A 20 5.22 4.75 -5.43
N SER A 21 5.46 5.34 -6.61
CA SER A 21 4.75 4.98 -7.84
C SER A 21 5.10 3.56 -8.30
N ALA A 22 6.39 3.23 -8.36
CA ALA A 22 6.85 1.89 -8.76
C ALA A 22 6.34 0.80 -7.80
N PHE A 23 6.34 1.06 -6.49
CA PHE A 23 5.81 0.14 -5.49
C PHE A 23 4.32 -0.14 -5.70
N THR A 24 3.50 0.90 -5.84
CA THR A 24 2.04 0.75 -6.00
C THR A 24 1.70 -0.01 -7.28
N THR A 25 2.38 0.29 -8.39
CA THR A 25 2.12 -0.42 -9.64
C THR A 25 2.59 -1.87 -9.58
N LEU A 26 3.84 -2.14 -9.19
CA LEU A 26 4.38 -3.50 -9.25
C LEU A 26 3.84 -4.38 -8.12
N VAL A 27 3.96 -3.93 -6.87
CA VAL A 27 3.65 -4.79 -5.71
C VAL A 27 2.14 -4.94 -5.55
N VAL A 28 1.40 -3.82 -5.53
CA VAL A 28 -0.04 -3.84 -5.23
C VAL A 28 -0.85 -4.32 -6.43
N THR A 29 -0.55 -3.83 -7.64
CA THR A 29 -1.40 -4.10 -8.82
C THR A 29 -1.04 -5.40 -9.52
N PHE A 30 0.25 -5.70 -9.71
CA PHE A 30 0.67 -6.86 -10.50
C PHE A 30 1.04 -8.08 -9.64
N LEU A 31 2.04 -7.95 -8.76
CA LEU A 31 2.62 -9.09 -8.06
C LEU A 31 1.65 -9.68 -7.05
N TYR A 32 1.11 -8.86 -6.14
CA TYR A 32 0.26 -9.38 -5.06
C TYR A 32 -1.10 -9.86 -5.57
N SER A 33 -1.67 -9.19 -6.57
CA SER A 33 -2.90 -9.62 -7.26
C SER A 33 -2.78 -11.03 -7.86
N ALA A 34 -1.69 -11.29 -8.59
CA ALA A 34 -1.42 -12.59 -9.19
C ALA A 34 -1.13 -13.64 -8.11
N TYR A 35 -0.26 -13.32 -7.15
CA TYR A 35 0.10 -14.21 -6.05
C TYR A 35 -1.12 -14.64 -5.23
N PHE A 36 -2.02 -13.70 -4.91
CA PHE A 36 -3.24 -13.98 -4.16
C PHE A 36 -4.19 -14.88 -4.94
N SER A 37 -4.40 -14.59 -6.22
CA SER A 37 -5.33 -15.34 -7.07
C SER A 37 -4.89 -16.80 -7.30
N GLU A 38 -3.58 -17.06 -7.31
CA GLU A 38 -3.01 -18.38 -7.58
C GLU A 38 -2.75 -19.21 -6.31
N ASN A 39 -2.39 -18.59 -5.18
CA ASN A 39 -1.90 -19.33 -4.00
C ASN A 39 -2.91 -19.41 -2.83
N PHE A 40 -3.94 -18.56 -2.81
CA PHE A 40 -4.89 -18.49 -1.68
C PHE A 40 -6.26 -19.11 -1.96
N ALA A 41 -6.53 -19.53 -3.20
CA ALA A 41 -7.80 -20.14 -3.57
C ALA A 41 -7.59 -21.46 -4.34
N PRO A 42 -8.44 -22.48 -4.13
CA PRO A 42 -8.37 -23.74 -4.88
C PRO A 42 -8.63 -23.55 -6.38
N ASP A 43 -9.43 -22.54 -6.75
CA ASP A 43 -9.79 -22.19 -8.12
C ASP A 43 -9.43 -20.74 -8.43
N PRO A 44 -8.80 -20.44 -9.59
CA PRO A 44 -8.43 -19.07 -9.99
C PRO A 44 -9.62 -18.10 -10.02
N GLY A 45 -10.82 -18.59 -10.37
CA GLY A 45 -12.04 -17.79 -10.40
C GLY A 45 -12.55 -17.37 -9.01
N ARG A 46 -12.33 -18.21 -7.98
CA ARG A 46 -12.67 -17.84 -6.59
C ARG A 46 -11.61 -16.89 -6.01
N GLY A 47 -10.33 -17.07 -6.37
CA GLY A 47 -9.24 -16.19 -5.96
C GLY A 47 -9.44 -14.75 -6.41
N THR A 48 -9.78 -14.55 -7.68
CA THR A 48 -10.10 -13.23 -8.25
C THR A 48 -11.35 -12.59 -7.65
N ALA A 49 -12.39 -13.38 -7.35
CA ALA A 49 -13.59 -12.88 -6.67
C ALA A 49 -13.31 -12.43 -5.23
N LEU A 50 -12.47 -13.16 -4.48
CA LEU A 50 -12.07 -12.78 -3.12
C LEU A 50 -11.17 -11.55 -3.13
N TRP A 51 -10.22 -11.51 -4.06
CA TRP A 51 -9.33 -10.37 -4.28
C TRP A 51 -10.09 -9.07 -4.57
N SER A 52 -11.03 -9.10 -5.52
CA SER A 52 -11.84 -7.93 -5.88
C SER A 52 -12.72 -7.43 -4.73
N ARG A 53 -13.28 -8.34 -3.91
CA ARG A 53 -13.97 -7.97 -2.67
C ARG A 53 -13.04 -7.28 -1.67
N GLY A 54 -11.81 -7.76 -1.54
CA GLY A 54 -10.77 -7.12 -0.73
C GLY A 54 -10.46 -5.70 -1.19
N ILE A 55 -10.27 -5.50 -2.50
CA ILE A 55 -10.06 -4.16 -3.09
C ILE A 55 -11.26 -3.25 -2.81
N MET A 56 -12.49 -3.75 -2.96
CA MET A 56 -13.70 -2.96 -2.69
C MET A 56 -13.75 -2.49 -1.23
N VAL A 57 -13.48 -3.37 -0.27
CA VAL A 57 -13.43 -3.01 1.16
C VAL A 57 -12.33 -2.00 1.45
N SER A 58 -11.14 -2.21 0.87
CA SER A 58 -10.01 -1.27 0.96
C SER A 58 -10.41 0.12 0.47
N ALA A 59 -11.07 0.19 -0.69
CA ALA A 59 -11.51 1.46 -1.29
C ALA A 59 -12.52 2.20 -0.40
N LEU A 60 -13.45 1.49 0.25
CA LEU A 60 -14.41 2.08 1.19
C LEU A 60 -13.71 2.64 2.44
N ILE A 61 -12.74 1.91 2.99
CA ILE A 61 -11.96 2.36 4.14
C ILE A 61 -11.14 3.60 3.76
N ILE A 62 -10.46 3.56 2.61
CA ILE A 62 -9.72 4.71 2.08
C ILE A 62 -10.64 5.91 1.90
N ALA A 63 -11.84 5.73 1.34
CA ALA A 63 -12.79 6.83 1.15
C ALA A 63 -13.18 7.51 2.48
N GLY A 64 -13.33 6.74 3.56
CA GLY A 64 -13.59 7.29 4.90
C GLY A 64 -12.37 7.94 5.55
N LEU A 65 -11.18 7.36 5.37
CA LEU A 65 -9.94 7.83 6.01
C LEU A 65 -9.26 8.98 5.26
N ALA A 66 -9.42 9.06 3.94
CA ALA A 66 -8.82 10.08 3.08
C ALA A 66 -9.04 11.53 3.57
N PRO A 67 -10.26 11.98 3.96
CA PRO A 67 -10.45 13.35 4.45
C PRO A 67 -9.71 13.61 5.78
N ILE A 68 -9.65 12.62 6.67
CA ILE A 68 -8.97 12.75 7.96
C ILE A 68 -7.45 12.78 7.76
N ALA A 69 -6.94 11.87 6.94
CA ALA A 69 -5.54 11.77 6.55
C ALA A 69 -5.07 13.05 5.85
N GLY A 70 -5.86 13.57 4.90
CA GLY A 70 -5.59 14.83 4.21
C GLY A 70 -5.57 16.03 5.16
N ALA A 71 -6.56 16.15 6.06
CA ALA A 71 -6.59 17.21 7.05
C ALA A 71 -5.38 17.18 8.00
N LEU A 72 -4.91 15.98 8.38
CA LEU A 72 -3.72 15.81 9.21
C LEU A 72 -2.44 16.17 8.44
N ALA A 73 -2.36 15.83 7.15
CA ALA A 73 -1.25 16.20 6.27
C ALA A 73 -1.12 17.72 6.09
N ASP A 74 -2.24 18.44 6.06
CA ASP A 74 -2.27 19.90 5.88
C ASP A 74 -1.88 20.68 7.15
N ARG A 75 -2.18 20.14 8.34
CA ARG A 75 -1.87 20.78 9.63
C ARG A 75 -0.47 20.43 10.14
N GLY A 76 0.08 19.29 9.74
CA GLY A 76 1.32 18.74 10.26
C GLY A 76 2.57 19.08 9.46
N ASN A 77 3.72 18.62 9.95
CA ASN A 77 4.95 18.64 9.17
C ASN A 77 4.91 17.56 8.10
N ARG A 78 4.67 17.97 6.85
CA ARG A 78 4.55 17.11 5.66
C ARG A 78 5.65 16.05 5.56
N ARG A 79 6.90 16.39 5.93
CA ARG A 79 8.02 15.44 5.88
C ARG A 79 7.86 14.28 6.86
N HIS A 80 7.48 14.57 8.11
CA HIS A 80 7.29 13.54 9.12
C HIS A 80 6.03 12.71 8.86
N TYR A 81 4.98 13.34 8.33
CA TYR A 81 3.77 12.66 7.90
C TYR A 81 4.05 11.63 6.81
N LEU A 82 4.75 12.02 5.74
CA LEU A 82 5.14 11.11 4.65
C LEU A 82 6.01 9.96 5.15
N ILE A 83 7.02 10.23 5.99
CA ILE A 83 7.87 9.18 6.58
C ILE A 83 7.02 8.22 7.44
N GLY A 84 6.11 8.74 8.24
CA GLY A 84 5.20 7.92 9.06
C GLY A 84 4.35 6.98 8.21
N CYS A 85 3.71 7.51 7.15
CA CYS A 85 2.94 6.71 6.20
C CYS A 85 3.80 5.64 5.52
N SER A 86 5.00 6.00 5.05
CA SER A 86 5.91 5.04 4.42
C SER A 86 6.34 3.92 5.38
N LEU A 87 6.61 4.24 6.65
CA LEU A 87 6.96 3.23 7.66
C LEU A 87 5.80 2.26 7.92
N VAL A 88 4.57 2.77 7.98
CA VAL A 88 3.38 1.91 8.09
C VAL A 88 3.26 0.98 6.88
N CYS A 89 3.44 1.49 5.66
CA CYS A 89 3.41 0.66 4.44
C CYS A 89 4.50 -0.41 4.44
N VAL A 90 5.73 -0.06 4.87
CA VAL A 90 6.84 -1.03 4.96
C VAL A 90 6.53 -2.10 6.01
N ALA A 91 6.02 -1.72 7.18
CA ALA A 91 5.63 -2.65 8.23
C ALA A 91 4.52 -3.61 7.76
N ALA A 92 3.49 -3.09 7.07
CA ALA A 92 2.43 -3.90 6.48
C ALA A 92 2.96 -4.87 5.41
N THR A 93 3.87 -4.40 4.55
CA THR A 93 4.49 -5.24 3.51
C THR A 93 5.33 -6.37 4.12
N ILE A 94 6.07 -6.07 5.20
CA ILE A 94 6.82 -7.09 5.95
C ILE A 94 5.86 -8.08 6.62
N ALA A 95 4.74 -7.61 7.18
CA ALA A 95 3.74 -8.47 7.79
C ALA A 95 3.12 -9.45 6.78
N LEU A 96 2.87 -9.01 5.53
CA LEU A 96 2.39 -9.88 4.45
C LEU A 96 3.35 -11.06 4.16
N ALA A 97 4.67 -10.86 4.31
CA ALA A 97 5.65 -11.92 4.06
C ALA A 97 5.56 -13.10 5.05
N PHE A 98 4.94 -12.91 6.21
CA PHE A 98 4.78 -13.96 7.22
C PHE A 98 3.47 -14.75 7.08
N ILE A 99 2.59 -14.37 6.13
CA ILE A 99 1.31 -15.03 5.93
C ILE A 99 1.50 -16.27 5.05
N ARG A 100 1.28 -17.45 5.63
CA ARG A 100 1.36 -18.74 4.92
C ARG A 100 -0.02 -19.17 4.44
N PRO A 101 -0.15 -19.68 3.19
CA PRO A 101 -1.44 -20.08 2.61
C PRO A 101 -2.06 -21.34 3.23
N ASP A 102 -1.33 -22.14 4.01
CA ASP A 102 -1.78 -23.42 4.61
C ASP A 102 -2.75 -23.28 5.81
N SER A 103 -3.08 -22.05 6.24
CA SER A 103 -3.97 -21.82 7.38
C SER A 103 -5.40 -21.55 6.92
N SER A 104 -6.40 -22.13 7.60
CA SER A 104 -7.83 -21.88 7.32
C SER A 104 -8.22 -20.39 7.43
N TYR A 105 -7.41 -19.55 8.08
CA TYR A 105 -7.62 -18.11 8.23
C TYR A 105 -6.74 -17.27 7.28
N ALA A 106 -5.88 -17.90 6.48
CA ALA A 106 -4.85 -17.24 5.67
C ALA A 106 -5.43 -16.18 4.73
N VAL A 107 -6.59 -16.46 4.12
CA VAL A 107 -7.29 -15.55 3.21
C VAL A 107 -7.77 -14.28 3.94
N VAL A 108 -8.34 -14.44 5.13
CA VAL A 108 -8.86 -13.32 5.93
C VAL A 108 -7.72 -12.48 6.48
N THR A 109 -6.64 -13.12 6.94
CA THR A 109 -5.44 -12.41 7.41
C THR A 109 -4.69 -11.72 6.26
N ALA A 110 -4.61 -12.33 5.08
CA ALA A 110 -3.97 -11.74 3.91
C ALA A 110 -4.73 -10.52 3.36
N LEU A 111 -6.06 -10.60 3.32
CA LEU A 111 -6.89 -9.47 2.93
C LEU A 111 -6.90 -8.39 4.01
N GLY A 112 -6.95 -8.76 5.30
CA GLY A 112 -6.97 -7.80 6.40
C GLY A 112 -5.65 -7.06 6.63
N VAL A 113 -4.51 -7.64 6.27
CA VAL A 113 -3.19 -6.96 6.34
C VAL A 113 -2.93 -6.13 5.07
N PHE A 114 -3.58 -6.48 3.96
CA PHE A 114 -3.48 -5.72 2.70
C PHE A 114 -4.39 -4.47 2.68
N VAL A 115 -5.58 -4.57 3.30
CA VAL A 115 -6.56 -3.50 3.51
C VAL A 115 -6.04 -2.46 4.51
#